data_AF-A0A952AFN0-F1
#
_entry.id   AF-A0A952AFN0-F1
#
_cell.length_a   1.000
_cell.length_b   1.000
_cell.length_c   1.000
_cell.angle_alpha   90.00
_cell.angle_beta   90.00
_cell.angle_gamma   90.00
#
_symmetry.space_group_name_H-M   'P 1'
#
loop_
_entity.id
_entity.type
_entity.pdbx_description
1 polymer ?
#
loop_
_entity_poly.entity_id
_entity_poly.type
_entity_poly.pdbx_seq_one_letter_code
_entity_poly.pdbx_strand_id
1 'polypeptide(L)'
;VGEKKTINIPAVDAYGEKNPDMIMDFPKAQFPPDLIPEVGLQLTMSNNTGQQFPVTIVEVKEDSVTLDANHQLAGKELIFDLELVEIKPKSLIITE
;
A
#
# COMPACT_ATOMS: atom_id res chain seq x y z
N VAL A 1 -16.29 26.32 7.70
CA VAL A 1 -15.07 26.49 6.87
C VAL A 1 -13.98 27.05 7.78
N GLY A 2 -12.78 26.47 7.76
CA GLY A 2 -11.65 26.78 8.66
C GLY A 2 -11.58 25.92 9.94
N GLU A 3 -12.46 24.93 10.10
CA GLU A 3 -12.41 24.02 11.26
C GLU A 3 -11.23 23.05 11.12
N LYS A 4 -10.47 22.87 12.21
CA LYS A 4 -9.38 21.89 12.27
C LYS A 4 -9.75 20.77 13.22
N LYS A 5 -9.53 19.53 12.79
CA LYS A 5 -9.80 18.36 13.60
C LYS A 5 -8.70 17.32 13.41
N THR A 6 -8.10 16.91 14.51
CA THR A 6 -7.25 15.72 14.52
C THR A 6 -8.14 14.50 14.65
N ILE A 7 -8.03 13.57 13.71
CA ILE A 7 -8.70 12.28 13.78
C ILE A 7 -7.65 11.18 13.89
N ASN A 8 -7.99 10.16 14.65
CA ASN A 8 -7.21 8.94 14.76
C ASN A 8 -7.99 7.82 14.09
N ILE A 9 -7.38 7.17 13.10
CA ILE A 9 -7.97 6.07 12.35
C ILE A 9 -7.16 4.81 12.65
N PRO A 10 -7.75 3.82 13.35
CA PRO A 10 -7.13 2.51 13.54
C PRO A 10 -6.73 1.88 12.21
N ALA A 11 -5.68 1.06 12.20
CA ALA A 11 -5.18 0.42 10.99
C ALA A 11 -6.29 -0.33 10.23
N VAL A 12 -7.14 -1.07 10.95
CA VAL A 12 -8.31 -1.80 10.40
C VAL A 12 -9.30 -0.92 9.63
N ASP A 13 -9.49 0.33 10.03
CA ASP A 13 -10.40 1.29 9.39
C ASP A 13 -9.69 2.19 8.34
N ALA A 14 -8.35 2.09 8.26
CA ALA A 14 -7.51 2.83 7.32
C ALA A 14 -7.08 1.95 6.14
N TYR A 15 -5.87 1.39 6.20
CA TYR A 15 -5.29 0.54 5.15
C TYR A 15 -5.38 -0.96 5.46
N GLY A 16 -6.13 -1.32 6.51
CA GLY A 16 -6.21 -2.67 7.03
C GLY A 16 -5.03 -3.04 7.90
N GLU A 17 -5.14 -4.20 8.53
CA GLU A 17 -4.04 -4.85 9.23
C GLU A 17 -2.99 -5.36 8.23
N LYS A 18 -1.74 -5.47 8.69
CA LYS A 18 -0.71 -6.11 7.89
C LYS A 18 -1.06 -7.59 7.74
N ASN A 19 -1.23 -8.05 6.52
CA ASN A 19 -1.55 -9.43 6.23
C ASN A 19 -0.25 -10.25 6.05
N PRO A 20 0.05 -11.21 6.94
CA PRO A 20 1.22 -12.07 6.78
C PRO A 20 1.13 -12.96 5.54
N ASP A 21 -0.07 -13.29 5.05
CA ASP A 21 -0.27 -14.07 3.82
C ASP A 21 0.13 -13.29 2.55
N MET A 22 0.27 -11.98 2.65
CA MET A 22 0.77 -11.11 1.59
C MET A 22 2.30 -10.94 1.62
N ILE A 23 2.97 -11.62 2.54
CA ILE A 23 4.42 -11.74 2.58
C ILE A 23 4.79 -13.07 1.93
N MET A 24 5.59 -13.01 0.87
CA MET A 24 5.91 -14.17 0.04
C MET A 24 7.42 -14.29 -0.13
N ASP A 25 7.95 -15.50 0.04
CA ASP A 25 9.34 -15.78 -0.31
C ASP A 25 9.43 -16.13 -1.81
N PHE A 26 10.24 -15.37 -2.53
CA PHE A 26 10.45 -15.55 -3.96
C PHE A 26 11.89 -16.02 -4.23
N PRO A 27 12.11 -17.12 -4.99
CA PRO A 27 13.44 -17.62 -5.27
C PRO A 27 14.29 -16.61 -6.04
N LYS A 28 15.52 -16.36 -5.59
CA LYS A 28 16.42 -15.39 -6.22
C LYS A 28 16.72 -15.77 -7.69
N ALA A 29 16.74 -17.06 -7.99
CA ALA A 29 16.96 -17.61 -9.33
C ALA A 29 15.88 -17.25 -10.36
N GLN A 30 14.69 -16.82 -9.92
CA GLN A 30 13.62 -16.38 -10.82
C GLN A 30 13.71 -14.89 -11.16
N PHE A 31 14.55 -14.12 -10.48
CA PHE A 31 14.79 -12.73 -10.84
C PHE A 31 15.69 -12.64 -12.08
N PRO A 32 15.52 -11.60 -12.91
CA PRO A 32 16.44 -11.31 -14.00
C PRO A 32 17.87 -11.19 -13.49
N PRO A 33 18.88 -11.68 -14.22
CA PRO A 33 20.29 -11.60 -13.79
C PRO A 33 20.80 -10.16 -13.64
N ASP A 34 20.14 -9.21 -14.31
CA ASP A 34 20.45 -7.78 -14.25
C ASP A 34 19.81 -7.08 -13.03
N LEU A 35 18.89 -7.75 -12.33
CA LEU A 35 18.20 -7.20 -11.16
C LEU A 35 18.86 -7.68 -9.88
N ILE A 36 19.42 -6.73 -9.13
CA ILE A 36 19.99 -6.97 -7.81
C ILE A 36 18.88 -6.71 -6.78
N PRO A 37 18.35 -7.75 -6.10
CA PRO A 37 17.35 -7.54 -5.07
C PRO A 37 18.00 -6.88 -3.85
N GLU A 38 17.48 -5.72 -3.46
CA GLU A 38 17.91 -4.96 -2.29
C GLU A 38 16.71 -4.69 -1.37
N VAL A 39 16.94 -4.68 -0.05
CA VAL A 39 15.89 -4.36 0.92
C VAL A 39 15.40 -2.93 0.70
N GLY A 40 14.08 -2.77 0.61
CA GLY A 40 13.41 -1.50 0.31
C GLY A 40 13.17 -1.26 -1.19
N LEU A 41 13.72 -2.09 -2.08
CA LEU A 41 13.44 -2.00 -3.51
C LEU A 41 11.98 -2.38 -3.78
N GLN A 42 11.27 -1.51 -4.49
CA GLN A 42 9.88 -1.73 -4.89
C GLN A 42 9.83 -2.28 -6.32
N LEU A 43 9.12 -3.38 -6.49
CA LEU A 43 8.96 -4.10 -7.75
C LEU A 43 7.49 -4.19 -8.10
N THR A 44 7.19 -4.35 -9.39
CA THR A 44 5.82 -4.60 -9.85
C THR A 44 5.73 -6.05 -10.31
N MET A 45 4.89 -6.83 -9.65
CA MET A 45 4.59 -8.21 -10.03
C MET A 45 3.28 -8.28 -10.79
N SER A 46 3.17 -9.22 -11.72
CA SER A 46 1.92 -9.53 -12.42
C SER A 46 1.35 -10.83 -11.87
N ASN A 47 0.07 -10.85 -11.52
CA ASN A 47 -0.62 -12.07 -11.13
C ASN A 47 -1.13 -12.85 -12.37
N ASN A 48 -1.74 -14.02 -12.16
CA ASN A 48 -2.31 -14.87 -13.21
C ASN A 48 -3.47 -14.22 -14.00
N THR A 49 -4.04 -13.13 -13.50
CA THR A 49 -5.10 -12.37 -14.20
C THR A 49 -4.53 -11.21 -15.01
N GLY A 50 -3.20 -11.06 -15.07
CA GLY A 50 -2.52 -9.95 -15.74
C GLY A 50 -2.56 -8.63 -14.97
N GLN A 51 -3.09 -8.62 -13.75
CA GLN A 51 -3.10 -7.45 -12.90
C GLN A 51 -1.70 -7.26 -12.30
N GLN A 52 -1.16 -6.07 -12.52
CA GLN A 52 0.09 -5.64 -11.92
C GLN A 52 -0.17 -5.11 -10.51
N PHE A 53 0.65 -5.52 -9.55
CA PHE A 53 0.60 -5.04 -8.18
C PHE A 53 2.02 -4.78 -7.66
N PRO A 54 2.20 -3.70 -6.87
CA PRO A 54 3.50 -3.39 -6.29
C PRO A 54 3.81 -4.33 -5.12
N VAL A 55 5.07 -4.72 -5.01
CA VAL A 55 5.65 -5.47 -3.89
C VAL A 55 6.93 -4.79 -3.46
N THR A 56 7.30 -4.92 -2.19
CA THR A 56 8.54 -4.35 -1.65
C THR A 56 9.41 -5.46 -1.09
N ILE A 57 10.71 -5.45 -1.39
CA ILE A 57 11.64 -6.39 -0.78
C ILE A 57 11.83 -6.00 0.69
N VAL A 58 11.48 -6.90 1.60
CA VAL A 58 11.66 -6.68 3.05
C VAL A 58 12.88 -7.40 3.60
N GLU A 59 13.31 -8.47 2.95
CA GLU A 59 14.49 -9.24 3.35
C GLU A 59 15.13 -9.91 2.12
N VAL A 60 16.45 -9.96 2.08
CA VAL A 60 17.23 -10.66 1.04
C VAL A 60 18.03 -11.76 1.73
N LYS A 61 17.73 -13.01 1.41
CA LYS A 61 18.45 -14.21 1.87
C LYS A 61 19.41 -14.69 0.79
N GLU A 62 20.23 -15.71 1.07
CA GLU A 62 21.20 -16.25 0.09
C GLU A 62 20.51 -16.76 -1.18
N ASP A 63 19.47 -17.58 -1.02
CA ASP A 63 18.78 -18.26 -2.13
C ASP A 63 17.38 -17.69 -2.45
N SER A 64 16.81 -16.88 -1.56
CA SER A 64 15.45 -16.34 -1.68
C SER A 64 15.34 -14.88 -1.23
N VAL A 65 14.27 -14.21 -1.65
CA VAL A 65 13.99 -12.82 -1.34
C VAL A 65 12.57 -12.74 -0.80
N THR A 66 12.39 -12.14 0.37
CA THR A 66 11.07 -11.95 0.96
C THR A 66 10.45 -10.67 0.42
N LEU A 67 9.30 -10.82 -0.23
CA LEU A 67 8.51 -9.77 -0.85
C LEU A 67 7.27 -9.49 0.00
N ASP A 68 6.95 -8.23 0.20
CA ASP A 68 5.78 -7.77 0.92
C ASP A 68 4.84 -7.03 -0.04
N ALA A 69 3.66 -7.59 -0.28
CA ALA A 69 2.61 -7.01 -1.12
C ALA A 69 1.63 -6.13 -0.32
N ASN A 70 1.82 -5.97 1.00
CA ASN A 70 0.98 -5.10 1.81
C ASN A 70 1.14 -3.63 1.41
N HIS A 71 0.08 -2.85 1.64
CA HIS A 71 0.18 -1.40 1.54
C HIS A 71 1.22 -0.87 2.55
N GLN A 72 2.01 0.15 2.19
CA GLN A 72 3.07 0.71 3.06
C GLN A 72 2.57 1.24 4.43
N LEU A 73 1.27 1.51 4.51
CA LEU A 73 0.57 1.98 5.69
C LEU A 73 -0.29 0.90 6.37
N ALA A 74 -0.32 -0.33 5.87
CA ALA A 74 -1.03 -1.43 6.49
C ALA A 74 -0.44 -1.76 7.88
N GLY A 75 -1.30 -2.02 8.86
CA GLY A 75 -0.92 -2.23 10.25
C GLY A 75 -0.42 -0.97 10.99
N LYS A 76 -0.50 0.21 10.37
CA LYS A 76 -0.18 1.49 11.03
C LYS A 76 -1.45 2.24 11.39
N GLU A 77 -1.49 2.72 12.62
CA GLU A 77 -2.49 3.70 13.07
C GLU A 77 -2.19 5.05 12.42
N LEU A 78 -3.22 5.69 11.85
CA LEU A 78 -3.07 6.94 11.13
C LEU A 78 -3.70 8.09 11.89
N ILE A 79 -2.88 9.08 12.19
CA ILE A 79 -3.31 10.34 12.80
C ILE A 79 -3.32 11.41 11.71
N PHE A 80 -4.49 11.95 11.41
CA PHE A 80 -4.65 13.01 10.41
C PHE A 80 -5.08 14.31 11.06
N ASP A 81 -4.39 15.38 10.73
CA ASP A 81 -4.84 16.75 10.97
C ASP A 81 -5.64 17.23 9.76
N LEU A 82 -6.95 17.30 9.90
CA LEU A 82 -7.87 17.74 8.86
C LEU A 82 -8.18 19.23 9.02
N GLU A 83 -8.25 19.95 7.90
CA GLU A 83 -8.72 21.33 7.83
C GLU A 83 -9.89 21.43 6.84
N LEU A 84 -11.03 21.93 7.30
CA LEU A 84 -12.22 22.10 6.46
C LEU A 84 -12.04 23.35 5.58
N VAL A 85 -11.51 23.14 4.37
CA VAL A 85 -11.25 24.23 3.42
C VAL A 85 -12.51 24.83 2.78
N GLU A 86 -13.52 24.03 2.45
CA GLU A 86 -14.75 24.49 1.80
C GLU A 86 -15.81 23.39 1.86
N ILE A 87 -17.10 23.75 1.93
CA ILE A 87 -18.20 22.81 1.68
C ILE A 87 -18.87 23.23 0.37
N LYS A 88 -18.72 22.42 -0.68
CA LYS A 88 -19.39 22.69 -1.96
C LYS A 88 -20.83 22.21 -1.92
N PRO A 89 -21.80 22.99 -2.42
CA PRO A 89 -23.18 22.53 -2.56
C PRO A 89 -23.23 21.33 -3.50
N LYS A 90 -24.07 20.34 -3.15
CA LYS A 90 -24.32 19.18 -4.01
C LYS A 90 -25.00 19.67 -5.29
N SER A 91 -24.37 19.46 -6.44
CA SER A 91 -24.96 19.82 -7.73
C SER A 91 -26.16 18.93 -8.00
N LEU A 92 -27.36 19.45 -7.77
CA LEU A 92 -28.61 18.81 -8.19
C LEU A 92 -28.79 19.12 -9.68
N ILE A 93 -28.42 18.18 -10.56
CA ILE A 93 -28.95 18.20 -11.93
C ILE A 93 -30.39 17.70 -11.81
N ILE A 94 -31.34 18.63 -11.78
CA ILE A 94 -32.74 18.31 -12.02
C ILE A 94 -32.91 18.38 -13.54
N THR A 95 -32.94 17.23 -14.19
CA THR A 95 -33.48 17.12 -15.55
C THR A 95 -35.01 17.12 -15.45
N GLU A 96 -35.64 18.08 -16.13
CA GLU A 96 -37.09 18.17 -16.35
C GLU A 96 -37.61 17.06 -17.30
#